data_AF-A0A7S0TRI0-F1
#
_entry.id   AF-A0A7S0TRI0-F1
#
_cell.length_a   1.000
_cell.length_b   1.000
_cell.length_c   1.000
_cell.angle_alpha   90.00
_cell.angle_beta   90.00
_cell.angle_gamma   90.00
#
_symmetry.space_group_name_H-M   'P 1'
#
loop_
_entity.id
_entity.type
_entity.pdbx_description
1 polymer ?
#
loop_
_entity_poly.entity_id
_entity_poly.type
_entity_poly.pdbx_seq_one_letter_code
_entity_poly.pdbx_strand_id
1 'polypeptide(L)'
;SYLVRLNGHVDAIVFTAGIGQNSDRIRAMVCEGLTPLGVSLNVAKNARRSMRNGGTISTAHSHIKVMVIPTDEELAIAMQSVDTAQVLQPAPKPAAVSAARKASPDAVQEDEGEATVSTREAPAVGEAEVSTA
;
A
#
# COMPACT_ATOMS: atom_id res chain seq x y z
N SER A 1 -24.70 -11.53 -15.40
CA SER A 1 -23.79 -12.68 -15.29
C SER A 1 -23.58 -13.12 -13.84
N TYR A 2 -23.12 -12.24 -12.93
CA TYR A 2 -22.82 -12.62 -11.54
C TYR A 2 -24.03 -13.01 -10.70
N LEU A 3 -25.18 -12.34 -10.86
CA LEU A 3 -26.43 -12.70 -10.17
C LEU A 3 -26.83 -14.16 -10.36
N VAL A 4 -26.70 -14.70 -11.59
CA VAL A 4 -27.02 -16.11 -11.89
C VAL A 4 -26.06 -17.06 -11.17
N ARG A 5 -24.78 -16.69 -11.08
CA ARG A 5 -23.77 -17.49 -10.36
C ARG A 5 -24.00 -17.53 -8.86
N LEU A 6 -24.72 -16.55 -8.32
CA LEU A 6 -25.11 -16.48 -6.92
C LEU A 6 -26.54 -17.00 -6.68
N ASN A 7 -27.09 -17.77 -7.63
CA ASN A 7 -28.46 -18.32 -7.57
C ASN A 7 -29.54 -17.24 -7.33
N GLY A 8 -29.30 -16.00 -7.80
CA GLY A 8 -30.20 -14.87 -7.61
C GLY A 8 -30.14 -14.20 -6.24
N HIS A 9 -29.32 -14.71 -5.30
CA HIS A 9 -29.17 -14.16 -3.96
C HIS A 9 -27.94 -13.25 -3.88
N VAL A 10 -28.16 -11.96 -3.61
CA VAL A 10 -27.08 -10.97 -3.46
C VAL A 10 -27.38 -10.09 -2.27
N ASP A 11 -26.50 -10.14 -1.26
CA ASP A 11 -26.63 -9.28 -0.08
C ASP A 11 -26.28 -7.82 -0.40
N ALA A 12 -25.20 -7.63 -1.18
CA ALA A 12 -24.70 -6.31 -1.49
C ALA A 12 -23.96 -6.19 -2.83
N ILE A 13 -23.98 -4.99 -3.38
CA ILE A 13 -23.11 -4.51 -4.46
C ILE A 13 -22.19 -3.44 -3.88
N VAL A 14 -20.89 -3.60 -4.09
CA VAL A 14 -19.87 -2.69 -3.57
C VAL A 14 -19.18 -1.96 -4.72
N PHE A 15 -19.20 -0.63 -4.66
CA PHE A 15 -18.34 0.22 -5.47
C PHE A 15 -17.06 0.54 -4.70
N THR A 16 -15.93 0.34 -5.35
CA THR A 16 -14.60 0.64 -4.80
C THR A 16 -13.69 1.20 -5.89
N ALA A 17 -12.45 1.54 -5.52
CA ALA A 17 -11.39 2.11 -6.33
C ALA A 17 -11.81 3.37 -7.12
N GLY A 18 -10.90 3.87 -7.97
CA GLY A 18 -10.99 5.12 -8.73
C GLY A 18 -12.41 5.59 -9.08
N ILE A 19 -13.01 5.04 -10.14
CA ILE A 19 -14.33 5.50 -10.62
C ILE A 19 -15.44 5.16 -9.65
N GLY A 20 -15.45 3.94 -9.08
CA GLY A 20 -16.50 3.48 -8.19
C GLY A 20 -16.65 4.36 -6.94
N GLN A 21 -15.55 4.83 -6.37
CA GLN A 21 -15.56 5.71 -5.20
C GLN A 21 -15.84 7.17 -5.54
N ASN A 22 -15.33 7.65 -6.68
CA ASN A 22 -15.28 9.09 -6.97
C ASN A 22 -16.38 9.61 -7.90
N SER A 23 -17.08 8.71 -8.62
CA SER A 23 -18.13 9.08 -9.57
C SER A 23 -19.51 8.63 -9.09
N ASP A 24 -20.19 9.54 -8.41
CA ASP A 24 -21.61 9.45 -8.07
C ASP A 24 -22.50 9.24 -9.29
N ARG A 25 -22.22 9.92 -10.41
CA ARG A 25 -22.95 9.76 -11.67
C ARG A 25 -22.84 8.35 -12.23
N ILE A 26 -21.64 7.76 -12.28
CA ILE A 26 -21.47 6.40 -12.78
C ILE A 26 -22.18 5.40 -11.87
N ARG A 27 -22.08 5.56 -10.55
CA ARG A 27 -22.85 4.72 -9.61
C ARG A 27 -24.35 4.80 -9.87
N ALA A 28 -24.87 6.00 -10.10
CA ALA A 28 -26.30 6.20 -10.41
C ALA A 28 -26.71 5.48 -11.69
N MET A 29 -25.97 5.67 -12.79
CA MET A 29 -26.24 5.02 -14.08
C MET A 29 -26.21 3.48 -13.98
N VAL A 30 -25.24 2.94 -13.25
CA VAL A 30 -25.17 1.49 -13.01
C VAL A 30 -26.37 1.00 -12.20
N CYS A 31 -26.72 1.69 -11.11
CA CYS A 31 -27.84 1.29 -10.25
C CYS A 31 -29.19 1.41 -10.95
N GLU A 32 -29.37 2.38 -11.84
CA GLU A 32 -30.58 2.55 -12.65
C GLU A 32 -30.88 1.28 -13.47
N GLY A 33 -29.87 0.73 -14.15
CA GLY A 33 -29.98 -0.53 -14.89
C GLY A 33 -30.25 -1.76 -14.03
N LEU A 34 -30.07 -1.65 -12.71
CA LEU A 34 -30.31 -2.74 -11.74
C LEU A 34 -31.63 -2.58 -10.98
N THR A 35 -32.41 -1.53 -11.25
CA THR A 35 -33.73 -1.31 -10.63
C THR A 35 -34.67 -2.53 -10.79
N PRO A 36 -34.78 -3.18 -11.97
CA PRO A 36 -35.62 -4.38 -12.13
C PRO A 36 -35.19 -5.58 -11.26
N LEU A 37 -33.97 -5.55 -10.74
CA LEU A 37 -33.39 -6.60 -9.90
C LEU A 37 -33.52 -6.26 -8.40
N GLY A 38 -34.27 -5.20 -8.06
CA GLY A 38 -34.55 -4.82 -6.68
C GLY A 38 -33.55 -3.85 -6.06
N VAL A 39 -32.66 -3.24 -6.87
CA VAL A 39 -31.80 -2.14 -6.40
C VAL A 39 -32.59 -0.84 -6.35
N SER A 40 -32.56 -0.16 -5.19
CA SER A 40 -33.12 1.16 -4.99
C SER A 40 -32.05 2.09 -4.42
N LEU A 41 -31.60 3.05 -5.22
CA LEU A 41 -30.52 3.98 -4.85
C LEU A 41 -31.08 5.18 -4.08
N ASN A 42 -30.40 5.60 -3.01
CA ASN A 42 -30.67 6.86 -2.34
C ASN A 42 -29.80 7.97 -2.96
N VAL A 43 -30.44 8.87 -3.71
CA VAL A 43 -29.76 9.95 -4.44
C VAL A 43 -28.94 10.85 -3.52
N ALA A 44 -29.49 11.23 -2.37
CA ALA A 44 -28.80 12.10 -1.41
C ALA A 44 -27.56 11.42 -0.79
N LYS A 45 -27.66 10.12 -0.45
CA LYS A 45 -26.51 9.35 0.03
C LYS A 45 -25.47 9.15 -1.06
N ASN A 46 -25.89 8.94 -2.31
CA ASN A 46 -24.99 8.76 -3.44
C ASN A 46 -24.25 10.04 -3.87
N ALA A 47 -24.84 11.22 -3.67
CA ALA A 47 -24.33 12.50 -4.16
C ALA A 47 -22.95 12.92 -3.62
N ARG A 48 -22.42 12.24 -2.60
CA ARG A 48 -21.08 12.52 -2.09
C ARG A 48 -20.03 11.95 -3.04
N ARG A 49 -19.18 12.83 -3.57
CA ARG A 49 -17.95 12.44 -4.27
C ARG A 49 -16.86 12.10 -3.25
N SER A 50 -15.91 11.25 -3.67
CA SER A 50 -14.74 10.86 -2.85
C SER A 50 -15.11 10.42 -1.43
N MET A 51 -15.92 9.35 -1.32
CA MET A 51 -16.37 8.81 -0.04
C MET A 51 -15.22 8.13 0.73
N ARG A 52 -14.35 8.93 1.34
CA ARG A 52 -13.16 8.47 2.08
C ARG A 52 -13.48 7.51 3.22
N ASN A 53 -14.66 7.63 3.84
CA ASN A 53 -15.09 6.76 4.94
C ASN A 53 -16.02 5.63 4.45
N GLY A 54 -16.29 5.57 3.15
CA GLY A 54 -17.33 4.70 2.59
C GLY A 54 -18.74 5.01 3.09
N GLY A 55 -19.68 4.12 2.77
CA GLY A 55 -21.05 4.20 3.26
C GLY A 55 -22.04 3.40 2.43
N THR A 56 -23.22 3.16 3.00
CA THR A 56 -24.35 2.59 2.26
C THR A 56 -25.06 3.70 1.48
N ILE A 57 -25.25 3.50 0.18
CA ILE A 57 -25.88 4.45 -0.74
C ILE A 57 -27.24 3.99 -1.25
N SER A 58 -27.68 2.77 -0.93
CA SER A 58 -29.06 2.32 -1.20
C SER A 58 -30.07 2.93 -0.23
N THR A 59 -31.35 2.89 -0.61
CA THR A 59 -32.47 3.16 0.31
C THR A 59 -32.62 2.02 1.31
N ALA A 60 -33.43 2.23 2.37
CA ALA A 60 -33.74 1.19 3.36
C ALA A 60 -34.63 0.06 2.80
N HIS A 61 -35.31 0.31 1.67
CA HIS A 61 -36.22 -0.65 1.03
C HIS A 61 -35.58 -1.39 -0.15
N SER A 62 -34.31 -1.09 -0.47
CA SER A 62 -33.58 -1.80 -1.51
C SER A 62 -33.41 -3.27 -1.12
N HIS A 63 -33.77 -4.20 -2.00
CA HIS A 63 -33.58 -5.63 -1.76
C HIS A 63 -32.10 -6.01 -1.73
N ILE A 64 -31.29 -5.33 -2.53
CA ILE A 64 -29.83 -5.48 -2.56
C ILE A 64 -29.21 -4.22 -1.96
N LYS A 65 -28.35 -4.38 -0.97
CA LYS A 65 -27.64 -3.24 -0.37
C LYS A 65 -26.61 -2.69 -1.35
N VAL A 66 -26.50 -1.37 -1.49
CA VAL A 66 -25.46 -0.76 -2.33
C VAL A 66 -24.52 0.05 -1.44
N MET A 67 -23.23 -0.20 -1.56
CA MET A 67 -22.20 0.40 -0.70
C MET A 67 -21.06 0.98 -1.52
N VAL A 68 -20.43 2.02 -0.99
CA VAL A 68 -19.11 2.48 -1.41
C VAL A 68 -18.14 2.12 -0.30
N ILE A 69 -17.07 1.40 -0.62
CA ILE A 69 -16.05 0.99 0.36
C ILE A 69 -14.68 1.43 -0.19
N PRO A 70 -13.91 2.23 0.55
CA PRO A 70 -12.50 2.51 0.24
C PRO A 70 -11.71 1.21 0.15
N THR A 71 -10.86 1.08 -0.86
CA THR A 71 -9.87 -0.01 -0.95
C THR A 71 -8.50 0.57 -0.66
N ASP A 72 -7.66 -0.24 -0.04
CA ASP A 72 -6.25 0.03 0.21
C ASP A 72 -5.48 -1.19 -0.28
N GLU A 73 -5.06 -1.13 -1.54
CA GLU A 73 -4.43 -2.25 -2.23
C GLU A 73 -3.02 -2.49 -1.68
N GLU A 74 -2.35 -1.40 -1.32
CA GLU A 74 -1.01 -1.34 -0.75
C GLU A 74 -0.99 -2.00 0.63
N LEU A 75 -1.97 -1.71 1.48
CA LEU A 75 -2.12 -2.41 2.77
C LEU A 75 -2.39 -3.89 2.57
N ALA A 76 -3.30 -4.27 1.66
CA ALA A 76 -3.59 -5.67 1.39
C ALA A 76 -2.35 -6.44 0.91
N ILE A 77 -1.57 -5.86 0.00
CA ILE A 77 -0.31 -6.43 -0.48
C ILE A 77 0.71 -6.52 0.65
N ALA A 78 0.86 -5.49 1.48
CA ALA A 78 1.80 -5.51 2.61
C ALA A 78 1.45 -6.62 3.61
N MET A 79 0.17 -6.77 3.95
CA MET A 79 -0.31 -7.84 4.83
C MET A 79 -0.04 -9.22 4.24
N GLN A 80 -0.36 -9.44 2.97
CA GLN A 80 -0.09 -10.71 2.28
C GLN A 80 1.41 -11.00 2.17
N SER A 81 2.23 -9.98 1.99
CA SER A 81 3.69 -10.10 1.92
C SER A 81 4.27 -10.54 3.26
N VAL A 82 3.79 -9.97 4.37
CA VAL A 82 4.18 -10.37 5.73
C VAL A 82 3.75 -11.81 6.01
N ASP A 83 2.50 -12.18 5.70
CA ASP A 83 1.98 -13.54 5.88
C ASP A 83 2.82 -14.56 5.09
N THR A 84 3.10 -14.27 3.82
CA THR A 84 3.95 -15.10 2.96
C THR A 84 5.37 -15.22 3.53
N ALA A 85 5.97 -14.12 3.97
CA ALA A 85 7.32 -14.10 4.53
C ALA A 85 7.44 -14.86 5.86
N GLN A 86 6.35 -15.01 6.62
CA GLN A 86 6.33 -15.77 7.87
C GLN A 86 6.26 -17.29 7.63
N VAL A 87 5.61 -17.73 6.55
CA VAL A 87 5.49 -19.16 6.19
C VAL A 87 6.72 -19.65 5.41
N LEU A 88 7.35 -18.77 4.63
CA LEU A 88 8.63 -19.05 4.01
C LEU A 88 9.72 -19.04 5.10
N GLN A 89 10.37 -20.18 5.36
CA GLN A 89 11.63 -20.13 6.10
C GLN A 89 12.59 -19.19 5.36
N PRO A 90 13.34 -18.34 6.06
CA PRO A 90 14.34 -17.51 5.41
C PRO A 90 15.28 -18.44 4.63
N ALA A 91 15.51 -18.12 3.36
CA ALA A 91 16.46 -18.87 2.55
C ALA A 91 17.79 -18.96 3.31
N PRO A 92 18.46 -20.12 3.34
CA PRO A 92 19.73 -20.24 4.03
C PRO A 92 20.66 -19.16 3.50
N LYS A 93 21.22 -18.35 4.41
CA LYS A 93 22.17 -17.29 4.06
C LYS A 93 23.25 -17.95 3.19
N PRO A 94 23.52 -17.45 1.98
CA PRO A 94 24.51 -18.07 1.10
C PRO A 94 25.80 -18.24 1.90
N ALA A 95 26.31 -19.48 1.93
CA ALA A 95 27.52 -19.79 2.66
C ALA A 95 28.58 -18.76 2.23
N ALA A 96 29.17 -18.07 3.21
CA ALA A 96 30.19 -17.07 2.94
C ALA A 96 31.24 -17.74 2.07
N VAL A 97 31.33 -17.29 0.81
CA VAL A 97 32.39 -17.76 -0.09
C VAL A 97 33.66 -17.21 0.51
N SER A 98 34.35 -18.06 1.28
CA SER A 98 35.68 -17.76 1.79
C SER A 98 36.53 -17.39 0.59
N ALA A 99 36.85 -16.10 0.47
CA ALA A 99 37.79 -15.62 -0.52
C ALA A 99 39.13 -16.28 -0.18
N ALA A 100 39.45 -17.38 -0.85
CA ALA A 100 40.77 -17.96 -0.84
C ALA A 100 41.73 -16.89 -1.34
N ARG A 101 42.41 -16.21 -0.41
CA ARG A 101 43.59 -15.39 -0.71
C ARG A 101 44.59 -16.31 -1.41
N LYS A 102 44.78 -16.14 -2.71
CA LYS A 102 46.03 -16.58 -3.34
C LYS A 102 47.14 -15.68 -2.78
N ALA A 103 48.01 -16.28 -1.97
CA ALA A 103 49.30 -15.68 -1.69
C ALA A 103 50.10 -15.67 -2.99
N SER A 104 50.40 -14.47 -3.51
CA SER A 104 51.46 -14.29 -4.49
C SER A 104 52.73 -13.90 -3.72
N PRO A 105 53.87 -14.61 -3.92
CA PRO A 105 55.14 -14.14 -3.42
C PRO A 105 55.68 -13.13 -4.45
N ASP A 106 55.88 -11.89 -4.02
CA ASP A 106 56.93 -11.01 -4.54
C ASP A 106 56.93 -9.75 -3.68
N ALA A 107 57.74 -9.81 -2.62
CA ALA A 107 58.09 -8.64 -1.84
C ALA A 107 59.16 -7.86 -2.61
N VAL A 108 58.77 -6.71 -3.15
CA VAL A 108 59.71 -5.64 -3.51
C VAL A 108 59.62 -4.61 -2.40
N GLN A 109 60.70 -4.49 -1.64
CA GLN A 109 60.91 -3.40 -0.68
C GLN A 109 61.23 -2.15 -1.47
N GLU A 110 60.36 -1.15 -1.40
CA GLU A 110 60.71 0.23 -1.71
C GLU A 110 60.62 1.04 -0.41
N ASP A 111 61.80 1.51 -0.01
CA ASP A 111 62.10 2.42 1.08
C ASP A 111 61.94 3.85 0.56
N GLU A 112 60.93 4.59 1.03
CA GLU A 112 60.85 6.03 0.85
C GLU A 112 60.08 6.65 2.05
N GLY A 113 60.82 7.32 2.92
CA GLY A 113 60.50 8.71 3.27
C GLY A 113 59.40 8.98 4.31
N GLU A 114 59.84 9.27 5.52
CA GLU A 114 59.13 9.97 6.59
C GLU A 114 58.53 11.32 6.15
N ALA A 115 57.24 11.54 6.44
CA ALA A 115 56.68 12.87 6.64
C ALA A 115 55.44 12.82 7.56
N THR A 116 55.64 13.23 8.81
CA THR A 116 54.58 13.51 9.77
C THR A 116 53.88 14.83 9.42
N VAL A 117 52.56 14.82 9.23
CA VAL A 117 51.73 16.03 9.24
C VAL A 117 50.51 15.80 10.14
N SER A 118 50.63 16.41 11.32
CA SER A 118 49.55 16.80 12.21
C SER A 118 48.59 17.76 11.49
N THR A 119 47.28 17.58 11.62
CA THR A 119 46.36 18.62 12.13
C THR A 119 44.89 18.17 12.19
N ARG A 120 44.36 18.27 13.41
CA ARG A 120 43.06 18.83 13.85
C ARG A 120 41.75 18.10 13.55
N GLU A 121 41.13 17.69 14.65
CA GLU A 121 39.72 17.38 14.85
C GLU A 121 38.77 18.43 14.22
N ALA A 122 37.71 17.94 13.59
CA ALA A 122 36.55 18.75 13.23
C ALA A 122 35.66 18.95 14.48
N PRO A 123 35.15 20.17 14.75
CA PRO A 123 34.35 20.43 15.93
C PRO A 123 32.92 19.89 15.77
N ALA A 124 32.39 19.35 16.86
CA ALA A 124 30.97 19.09 17.04
C ALA A 124 30.20 20.42 17.04
N VAL A 125 29.18 20.54 16.19
CA VAL A 125 28.25 21.66 16.23
C VAL A 125 27.14 21.31 17.21
N GLY A 126 27.21 21.92 18.40
CA GLY A 126 26.13 21.96 19.37
C GLY A 126 25.22 23.17 19.15
N GLU A 127 23.92 22.89 19.27
CA GLU A 127 22.81 23.69 19.82
C GLU A 127 22.64 25.17 19.48
N ALA A 128 21.43 25.50 18.99
CA ALA A 128 20.77 26.76 19.30
C ALA A 128 19.25 26.52 19.46
N GLU A 129 18.82 26.55 20.71
CA GLU A 129 17.43 26.56 21.15
C GLU A 129 16.88 28.01 21.18
N VAL A 130 15.59 28.11 20.87
CA VAL A 130 14.56 29.00 21.47
C VAL A 130 14.41 30.47 21.02
N SER A 131 13.13 30.79 20.76
CA SER A 131 12.40 32.04 21.06
C SER A 131 12.10 32.98 19.90
N THR A 132 10.83 33.03 19.46
CA THR A 132 9.87 34.11 19.82
C THR A 132 8.57 34.03 19.00
N ALA A 133 7.48 34.47 19.65
CA ALA A 133 6.09 34.69 19.21
C ALA A 133 5.10 33.54 19.40
#